data_AF-A0A959YT65-F1
#
_entry.id   AF-A0A959YT65-F1
#
_cell.length_a   1.000
_cell.length_b   1.000
_cell.length_c   1.000
_cell.angle_alpha   90.00
_cell.angle_beta   90.00
_cell.angle_gamma   90.00
#
_symmetry.space_group_name_H-M   'P 1'
#
loop_
_entity.id
_entity.type
_entity.pdbx_description
1 polymer ?
#
loop_
_entity_poly.entity_id
_entity_poly.type
_entity_poly.pdbx_seq_one_letter_code
_entity_poly.pdbx_strand_id
1 'polypeptide(L)'
;MNNPEILNIKSLSGDWCDKDIIILHACFQLLTDCIENEKLFTGHVEWNHDEEHKNAKKELENLYNWWIERKNADLESEINDLENEQYEKDNEMLIRLIKVRKYLWT
;
A
#
# COMPACT_ATOMS: atom_id res chain seq x y z
N MET A 1 0.13 12.39 7.86
CA MET A 1 1.52 12.71 7.41
C MET A 1 1.90 14.11 7.89
N ASN A 2 3.08 14.35 8.51
CA ASN A 2 3.39 15.68 9.09
C ASN A 2 4.05 16.68 8.11
N ASN A 3 4.51 16.21 6.93
CA ASN A 3 4.94 17.05 5.81
C ASN A 3 4.63 16.31 4.48
N PRO A 4 3.79 16.85 3.57
CA PRO A 4 3.47 16.20 2.30
C PRO A 4 4.64 16.15 1.30
N GLU A 5 5.70 16.93 1.51
CA GLU A 5 6.87 16.99 0.61
C GLU A 5 7.81 15.78 0.76
N ILE A 6 7.71 15.06 1.88
CA ILE A 6 8.64 13.98 2.24
C ILE A 6 7.85 12.75 2.67
N LEU A 7 7.99 11.67 1.91
CA LEU A 7 7.49 10.35 2.29
C LEU A 7 8.63 9.50 2.85
N ASN A 8 8.54 9.16 4.14
CA ASN A 8 9.49 8.26 4.78
C ASN A 8 9.06 6.81 4.59
N ILE A 9 9.74 6.09 3.68
CA ILE A 9 9.47 4.69 3.39
C ILE A 9 10.11 3.83 4.48
N LYS A 10 9.30 3.30 5.40
CA LYS A 10 9.78 2.56 6.58
C LYS A 10 10.11 1.10 6.27
N SER A 11 9.62 0.58 5.15
CA SER A 11 9.77 -0.80 4.72
C SER A 11 11.08 -1.09 4.00
N LEU A 12 11.85 -0.06 3.61
CA LEU A 12 13.16 -0.21 2.98
C LEU A 12 14.25 0.14 3.99
N SER A 13 15.31 -0.66 4.00
CA SER A 13 16.55 -0.36 4.72
C SER A 13 17.74 -0.54 3.78
N GLY A 14 18.62 0.45 3.72
CA GLY A 14 19.80 0.41 2.85
C GLY A 14 20.02 1.69 2.04
N ASP A 15 21.21 1.78 1.44
CA ASP A 15 21.66 2.95 0.69
C ASP A 15 21.25 2.91 -0.79
N TRP A 16 20.89 1.74 -1.31
CA TRP A 16 20.54 1.54 -2.72
C TRP A 16 19.37 0.56 -2.87
N CYS A 17 18.43 0.91 -3.73
CA CYS A 17 17.24 0.12 -4.06
C CYS A 17 16.77 0.50 -5.47
N ASP A 18 16.31 -0.49 -6.24
CA ASP A 18 15.80 -0.27 -7.58
C ASP A 18 14.55 0.62 -7.58
N LYS A 19 14.38 1.43 -8.64
CA LYS A 19 13.35 2.49 -8.66
C LYS A 19 11.93 1.95 -8.74
N ASP A 20 11.73 0.79 -9.34
CA ASP A 20 10.46 0.07 -9.35
C ASP A 20 10.05 -0.42 -7.95
N ILE A 21 10.99 -0.98 -7.20
CA ILE A 21 10.77 -1.35 -5.79
C ILE A 21 10.47 -0.10 -4.95
N ILE A 22 11.20 1.01 -5.17
CA ILE A 22 10.88 2.29 -4.50
C ILE A 22 9.45 2.74 -4.82
N ILE A 23 8.98 2.63 -6.06
CA ILE A 23 7.61 2.98 -6.44
C ILE A 23 6.61 2.11 -5.66
N LEU A 24 6.82 0.80 -5.62
CA LEU A 24 5.98 -0.13 -4.86
C LEU A 24 5.89 0.28 -3.40
N HIS A 25 7.05 0.38 -2.73
CA HIS A 25 7.10 0.69 -1.31
C HIS A 25 6.56 2.09 -1.00
N ALA A 26 6.79 3.08 -1.86
CA ALA A 26 6.23 4.43 -1.69
C ALA A 26 4.71 4.42 -1.77
N CYS A 27 4.13 3.78 -2.79
CA CYS A 27 2.68 3.70 -2.95
C CYS A 27 2.02 3.01 -1.76
N PHE A 28 2.59 1.91 -1.29
CA PHE A 28 2.05 1.20 -0.14
C PHE A 28 2.36 1.87 1.21
N GLN A 29 3.43 2.66 1.32
CA GLN A 29 3.66 3.52 2.49
C GLN A 29 2.55 4.57 2.63
N LEU A 30 2.07 5.16 1.52
CA LEU A 30 0.92 6.07 1.55
C LEU A 30 -0.35 5.37 2.03
N LEU A 31 -0.63 4.16 1.54
CA LEU A 31 -1.76 3.35 2.01
C LEU A 31 -1.65 3.06 3.51
N THR A 32 -0.49 2.58 3.96
CA THR A 32 -0.21 2.30 5.38
C THR A 32 -0.38 3.54 6.24
N ASP A 33 0.16 4.68 5.82
CA ASP A 33 0.06 5.92 6.59
C ASP A 33 -1.40 6.39 6.71
N CYS A 34 -2.20 6.31 5.65
CA CYS A 34 -3.63 6.63 5.71
C CYS A 34 -4.37 5.69 6.67
N ILE A 35 -4.10 4.39 6.61
CA ILE A 35 -4.79 3.39 7.45
C ILE A 35 -4.38 3.52 8.92
N GLU A 36 -3.09 3.50 9.21
CA GLU A 36 -2.57 3.39 10.57
C GLU A 36 -2.49 4.75 11.27
N ASN A 37 -1.93 5.76 10.61
CA ASN A 37 -1.67 7.05 11.25
C ASN A 37 -2.91 7.95 11.19
N GLU A 38 -3.62 7.94 10.06
CA GLU A 38 -4.79 8.80 9.81
C GLU A 38 -6.12 8.08 10.10
N LYS A 39 -6.04 6.80 10.50
CA LYS A 39 -7.17 5.99 10.97
C LYS A 39 -8.29 5.87 9.93
N LEU A 40 -7.96 5.77 8.64
CA LEU A 40 -8.88 5.77 7.50
C LEU A 40 -10.21 5.01 7.71
N PHE A 41 -10.17 3.81 8.31
CA PHE A 41 -11.36 2.98 8.51
C PHE A 41 -12.22 3.34 9.72
N THR A 42 -11.68 4.12 10.66
CA THR A 42 -12.36 4.53 11.90
C THR A 42 -12.49 6.06 12.04
N GLY A 43 -12.00 6.80 11.05
CA GLY A 43 -12.09 8.25 10.96
C GLY A 43 -13.44 8.74 10.44
N HIS A 44 -13.42 9.80 9.63
CA HIS A 44 -14.62 10.53 9.22
C HIS A 44 -15.36 9.96 8.00
N VAL A 45 -14.81 8.94 7.33
CA VAL A 45 -15.39 8.39 6.10
C VAL A 45 -16.54 7.43 6.42
N GLU A 46 -17.73 7.71 5.89
CA GLU A 46 -18.89 6.82 6.01
C GLU A 46 -18.83 5.67 4.99
N TRP A 47 -18.07 4.63 5.32
CA TRP A 47 -17.87 3.48 4.43
C TRP A 47 -19.13 2.67 4.11
N ASN A 48 -20.20 2.84 4.89
CA ASN A 48 -21.46 2.13 4.70
C ASN A 48 -22.50 2.92 3.89
N HIS A 49 -22.16 4.12 3.42
CA HIS A 49 -23.06 5.03 2.71
C HIS A 49 -23.66 4.40 1.45
N ASP A 50 -22.82 3.80 0.60
CA ASP A 50 -23.23 3.12 -0.62
C ASP A 50 -22.33 1.91 -0.92
N GLU A 51 -22.73 1.17 -1.95
CA GLU A 51 -22.02 -0.04 -2.37
C GLU A 51 -20.62 0.26 -2.94
N GLU A 52 -20.41 1.45 -3.49
CA GLU A 52 -19.11 1.86 -4.02
C GLU A 52 -18.10 2.05 -2.88
N HIS A 53 -18.50 2.73 -1.80
CA HIS A 53 -17.69 2.93 -0.61
C HIS A 53 -17.41 1.61 0.11
N LYS A 54 -18.40 0.72 0.24
CA LYS A 54 -18.19 -0.60 0.84
C LYS A 54 -17.18 -1.43 0.06
N ASN A 55 -17.30 -1.45 -1.26
CA ASN A 55 -16.37 -2.17 -2.13
C ASN A 55 -14.97 -1.55 -2.09
N ALA A 56 -14.86 -0.22 -2.07
CA ALA A 56 -13.60 0.48 -1.92
C ALA A 56 -12.92 0.15 -0.58
N LYS A 57 -13.67 0.17 0.54
CA LYS A 57 -13.14 -0.23 1.85
C LYS A 57 -12.56 -1.63 1.82
N LYS A 58 -13.34 -2.59 1.32
CA LYS A 58 -12.93 -3.99 1.23
C LYS A 58 -11.66 -4.15 0.39
N GLU A 59 -11.56 -3.41 -0.72
CA GLU A 59 -10.38 -3.45 -1.57
C GLU A 59 -9.15 -2.85 -0.90
N LEU A 60 -9.31 -1.74 -0.17
CA LEU A 60 -8.23 -1.14 0.62
C LEU A 60 -7.75 -2.09 1.74
N GLU A 61 -8.68 -2.79 2.41
CA GLU A 61 -8.35 -3.82 3.41
C GLU A 61 -7.57 -4.98 2.78
N ASN A 62 -8.02 -5.47 1.61
CA ASN A 62 -7.31 -6.54 0.88
C ASN A 62 -5.88 -6.11 0.49
N LEU A 63 -5.73 -4.90 -0.07
CA LEU A 63 -4.44 -4.36 -0.49
C LEU A 63 -3.49 -4.16 0.70
N TYR A 64 -4.01 -3.66 1.81
CA TYR A 64 -3.24 -3.48 3.03
C TYR A 64 -2.78 -4.82 3.61
N ASN A 65 -3.66 -5.81 3.70
CA ASN A 65 -3.30 -7.15 4.19
C ASN A 65 -2.23 -7.80 3.30
N TRP A 66 -2.43 -7.76 1.98
CA TRP A 66 -1.43 -8.26 1.02
C TRP A 66 -0.08 -7.56 1.21
N TRP A 67 -0.08 -6.24 1.40
CA TRP A 67 1.15 -5.50 1.61
C TRP A 67 1.88 -5.91 2.89
N ILE A 68 1.17 -6.12 3.98
CA ILE A 68 1.78 -6.61 5.23
C ILE A 68 2.42 -7.98 5.02
N GLU A 69 1.72 -8.90 4.34
CA GLU A 69 2.25 -10.23 4.01
C GLU A 69 3.49 -10.14 3.13
N ARG A 70 3.41 -9.44 2.00
CA ARG A 70 4.53 -9.24 1.07
C ARG A 70 5.71 -8.60 1.77
N LYS A 71 5.51 -7.51 2.53
CA LYS A 71 6.57 -6.80 3.25
C LYS A 71 7.29 -7.73 4.24
N ASN A 72 6.56 -8.60 4.94
CA ASN A 72 7.17 -9.54 5.87
C ASN A 72 7.98 -10.62 5.14
N ALA A 73 7.46 -11.16 4.03
CA ALA A 73 8.19 -12.11 3.19
C ALA A 73 9.50 -11.50 2.64
N ASP A 74 9.47 -10.22 2.25
CA ASP A 74 10.66 -9.47 1.81
C ASP A 74 11.71 -9.37 2.93
N LEU A 75 11.29 -9.01 4.15
CA LEU A 75 12.17 -8.93 5.33
C LEU A 75 12.79 -10.30 5.68
N GLU A 76 12.08 -11.38 5.43
CA GLU A 76 12.54 -12.75 5.65
C GLU A 76 13.36 -13.29 4.46
N SER A 77 13.59 -12.45 3.42
CA SER A 77 14.29 -12.82 2.18
C SER A 77 13.64 -14.00 1.44
N GLU A 78 12.32 -14.13 1.58
CA GLU A 78 11.51 -15.16 0.89
C GLU A 78 11.03 -14.69 -0.49
N ILE A 79 11.25 -13.41 -0.83
CA ILE A 79 10.97 -12.87 -2.15
C ILE A 79 12.16 -13.12 -3.08
N ASN A 80 11.89 -13.77 -4.20
CA ASN A 80 12.86 -13.93 -5.27
C ASN A 80 12.63 -12.86 -6.35
N ASP A 81 13.46 -11.81 -6.35
CA ASP A 81 13.38 -10.71 -7.31
C ASP A 81 13.62 -11.14 -8.78
N LEU A 82 14.11 -12.36 -9.01
CA LEU A 82 14.28 -12.93 -10.34
C LEU A 82 13.02 -13.66 -10.84
N GLU A 83 12.02 -13.87 -9.97
CA GLU A 83 10.77 -14.52 -10.34
C GLU A 83 9.78 -13.52 -10.94
N ASN A 84 9.43 -13.76 -12.19
CA ASN A 84 8.47 -12.93 -12.92
C ASN A 84 7.08 -12.92 -12.27
N GLU A 85 6.72 -13.97 -11.52
CA GLU A 85 5.41 -14.05 -10.86
C GLU A 85 5.24 -12.99 -9.76
N GLN A 86 6.27 -12.78 -8.92
CA GLN A 86 6.21 -11.75 -7.88
C GLN A 86 6.14 -10.35 -8.51
N TYR A 87 6.94 -10.10 -9.55
CA TYR A 87 6.92 -8.82 -10.27
C TYR A 87 5.54 -8.51 -10.85
N GLU A 88 4.93 -9.48 -11.54
CA GLU A 88 3.56 -9.33 -12.07
C GLU A 88 2.53 -9.14 -10.96
N LYS A 89 2.72 -9.80 -9.81
CA LYS A 89 1.84 -9.63 -8.65
C LYS A 89 1.94 -8.23 -8.06
N ASP A 90 3.15 -7.72 -7.87
CA ASP A 90 3.40 -6.36 -7.37
C ASP A 90 2.78 -5.32 -8.31
N ASN A 91 2.91 -5.52 -9.63
CA ASN A 91 2.29 -4.68 -10.65
C ASN A 91 0.75 -4.72 -10.60
N GLU A 92 0.16 -5.91 -10.45
CA GLU A 92 -1.29 -6.08 -10.27
C GLU A 92 -1.79 -5.25 -9.07
N MET A 93 -1.09 -5.33 -7.94
CA MET A 93 -1.48 -4.66 -6.70
C MET A 93 -1.33 -3.15 -6.77
N LEU A 94 -0.27 -2.66 -7.42
CA LEU A 94 -0.11 -1.23 -7.73
C LEU A 94 -1.27 -0.70 -8.56
N ILE A 95 -1.65 -1.40 -9.64
CA ILE A 95 -2.79 -1.00 -10.48
C ILE A 95 -4.09 -0.97 -9.68
N ARG A 96 -4.30 -1.98 -8.81
CA ARG A 96 -5.47 -2.04 -7.94
C ARG A 96 -5.51 -0.88 -6.96
N LEU A 97 -4.40 -0.53 -6.31
CA LEU A 97 -4.29 0.63 -5.44
C LEU A 97 -4.57 1.94 -6.18
N ILE A 98 -4.03 2.11 -7.38
CA ILE A 98 -4.28 3.30 -8.21
C ILE A 98 -5.78 3.47 -8.50
N LYS A 99 -6.51 2.38 -8.74
CA LYS A 99 -7.96 2.41 -9.02
C LYS A 99 -8.78 2.89 -7.82
N VAL A 100 -8.33 2.62 -6.60
CA VAL A 100 -9.04 3.02 -5.36
C VAL A 100 -8.45 4.26 -4.69
N ARG A 101 -7.40 4.87 -5.25
CA ARG A 101 -6.70 6.03 -4.64
C ARG A 101 -7.62 7.21 -4.31
N LYS A 102 -8.74 7.37 -5.02
CA LYS A 102 -9.72 8.45 -4.77
C LYS A 102 -10.38 8.38 -3.39
N TYR A 103 -10.23 7.25 -2.69
CA TYR A 103 -10.73 7.02 -1.34
C TYR A 103 -9.66 7.18 -0.26
N LEU A 104 -8.41 7.53 -0.62
CA LEU A 104 -7.32 7.79 0.31
C LEU A 104 -7.36 9.25 0.80
N TRP A 105 -8.43 9.61 1.48
CA TRP A 105 -8.58 10.90 2.13
C TRP A 105 -9.22 10.71 3.50
N THR A 106 -8.77 11.49 4.48
CA THR A 106 -9.20 11.42 5.88
C THR A 106 -9.55 12.79 6.40
#